data_AF-A0AAV3YGM2-F1
#
_entry.id   AF-A0AAV3YGM2-F1
#
_cell.length_a   1.000
_cell.length_b   1.000
_cell.length_c   1.000
_cell.angle_alpha   90.00
_cell.angle_beta   90.00
_cell.angle_gamma   90.00
#
_symmetry.space_group_name_H-M   'P 1'
#
loop_
_entity.id
_entity.type
_entity.pdbx_description
1 polymer ?
#
loop_
_entity_poly.entity_id
_entity_poly.type
_entity_poly.pdbx_seq_one_letter_code
_entity_poly.pdbx_strand_id
1 'polypeptide(L)'
;VTFLAQWWSGIDVTLYMKNEDVQYLGKEHSLALLNHKYDIDWVTTWIMAERFSLLGGAKVFSKKILLFVPLIGWAWYFTETIFLRRKWEHDKKSIRQDIQKSCDYPKGYHVTLLLFPEGTRYTEKKHKASLAVCRAKGYPELKHVLLPRPKGFLVSVQGLKGHCECCHTAAVLYI
;
A
#
# COMPACT_ATOMS: atom_id res chain seq x y z
N VAL A 1 6.32 -16.86 0.68
CA VAL A 1 6.24 -16.23 -0.67
C VAL A 1 7.42 -15.32 -0.93
N THR A 2 7.78 -14.43 0.01
CA THR A 2 8.95 -13.54 -0.11
C THR A 2 10.25 -14.31 -0.37
N PHE A 3 10.46 -15.46 0.29
CA PHE A 3 11.59 -16.36 0.03
C PHE A 3 11.70 -16.79 -1.44
N LEU A 4 10.60 -17.22 -2.08
CA LEU A 4 10.63 -17.65 -3.48
C LEU A 4 11.01 -16.49 -4.41
N ALA A 5 10.47 -15.29 -4.17
CA ALA A 5 10.83 -14.13 -4.98
C ALA A 5 12.31 -13.75 -4.79
N GLN A 6 12.79 -13.66 -3.55
CA GLN A 6 14.17 -13.26 -3.27
C GLN A 6 15.19 -14.31 -3.74
N TRP A 7 14.98 -15.59 -3.40
CA TRP A 7 15.96 -16.64 -3.64
C TRP A 7 15.86 -17.27 -5.04
N TRP A 8 14.64 -17.49 -5.55
CA TRP A 8 14.45 -18.22 -6.80
C TRP A 8 14.38 -17.31 -8.04
N SER A 9 13.77 -16.12 -7.94
CA SER A 9 13.72 -15.19 -9.08
C SER A 9 14.90 -14.22 -9.18
N GLY A 10 15.76 -14.15 -8.15
CA GLY A 10 16.90 -13.22 -8.13
C GLY A 10 16.49 -11.75 -8.19
N ILE A 11 15.29 -11.41 -7.72
CA ILE A 11 14.79 -10.02 -7.74
C ILE A 11 15.57 -9.15 -6.76
N ASP A 12 15.95 -7.95 -7.20
CA ASP A 12 16.47 -6.94 -6.29
C ASP A 12 15.47 -5.79 -6.11
N VAL A 13 15.30 -5.38 -4.87
CA VAL A 13 14.32 -4.37 -4.46
C VAL A 13 15.05 -3.24 -3.78
N THR A 14 14.96 -2.04 -4.37
CA THR A 14 15.55 -0.82 -3.82
C THR A 14 14.44 0.12 -3.34
N LEU A 15 14.51 0.49 -2.06
CA LEU A 15 13.60 1.48 -1.48
C LEU A 15 14.24 2.87 -1.49
N TYR A 16 13.55 3.82 -2.08
CA TYR A 16 13.92 5.23 -2.03
C TYR A 16 13.03 5.94 -1.02
N MET A 17 13.62 6.33 0.11
CA MET A 17 12.98 7.10 1.17
C MET A 17 13.97 8.10 1.76
N LYS A 18 13.47 9.10 2.49
CA LYS A 18 14.34 10.03 3.22
C LYS A 18 14.97 9.30 4.40
N ASN A 19 16.25 9.56 4.67
CA ASN A 19 16.97 8.94 5.79
C ASN A 19 16.31 9.24 7.15
N GLU A 20 15.72 10.43 7.29
CA GLU A 20 14.98 10.84 8.49
C GLU A 20 13.75 9.97 8.75
N ASP A 21 13.11 9.45 7.71
CA ASP A 21 11.89 8.64 7.83
C ASP A 21 12.21 7.19 8.27
N VAL A 22 13.43 6.71 8.01
CA VAL A 22 13.87 5.33 8.31
C VAL A 22 13.75 5.01 9.79
N GLN A 23 13.99 5.99 10.66
CA GLN A 23 13.99 5.80 12.10
C GLN A 23 12.61 5.45 12.67
N TYR A 24 11.53 5.76 11.94
CA TYR A 24 10.14 5.54 12.36
C TYR A 24 9.57 4.20 11.91
N LEU A 25 10.20 3.53 10.94
CA LEU A 25 9.75 2.23 10.44
C LEU A 25 9.68 1.21 11.59
N GLY A 26 8.48 0.68 11.83
CA GLY A 26 8.25 -0.35 12.84
C GLY A 26 8.22 0.14 14.28
N LYS A 27 8.33 1.45 14.52
CA LYS A 27 8.24 2.05 15.86
C LYS A 27 6.92 2.78 16.12
N GLU A 28 6.13 2.97 15.08
CA GLU A 28 4.81 3.58 15.14
C GLU A 28 3.90 3.02 14.05
N HIS A 29 2.59 3.20 14.21
CA HIS A 29 1.67 2.95 13.10
C HIS A 29 2.01 3.89 11.95
N SER A 30 1.97 3.38 10.72
CA SER A 30 2.37 4.17 9.55
C SER A 30 1.49 3.87 8.34
N LEU A 31 1.45 4.83 7.42
CA LEU A 31 0.86 4.69 6.10
C LEU A 31 1.95 4.89 5.06
N ALA A 32 2.32 3.83 4.36
CA ALA A 32 3.27 3.84 3.26
C ALA A 32 2.55 4.08 1.93
N LEU A 33 2.92 5.15 1.24
CA LEU A 33 2.43 5.45 -0.11
C LEU A 33 3.40 4.90 -1.15
N LEU A 34 2.90 4.03 -2.03
CA LEU A 34 3.71 3.21 -2.94
C LEU A 34 3.20 3.37 -4.38
N ASN A 35 4.10 3.41 -5.37
CA ASN A 35 3.73 3.39 -6.80
C ASN A 35 3.26 1.99 -7.24
N HIS A 36 2.31 1.92 -8.16
CA HIS A 36 1.76 0.66 -8.66
C HIS A 36 2.00 0.48 -10.16
N LYS A 37 3.07 -0.22 -10.53
CA LYS A 37 3.49 -0.44 -11.91
C LYS A 37 3.26 -1.88 -12.37
N TYR A 38 3.60 -2.88 -11.56
CA TYR A 38 3.58 -4.29 -11.96
C TYR A 38 2.60 -5.13 -11.14
N ASP A 39 2.26 -6.32 -11.65
CA ASP A 39 1.40 -7.27 -10.93
C ASP A 39 2.08 -7.84 -9.66
N ILE A 40 3.42 -7.79 -9.62
CA ILE A 40 4.24 -8.32 -8.51
C ILE A 40 4.51 -7.29 -7.40
N ASP A 41 4.01 -6.06 -7.52
CA ASP A 41 4.28 -4.98 -6.55
C ASP A 41 3.88 -5.35 -5.10
N TRP A 42 2.92 -6.25 -4.92
CA TRP A 42 2.54 -6.74 -3.60
C TRP A 42 3.61 -7.66 -2.99
N VAL A 43 4.31 -8.46 -3.80
CA VAL A 43 5.37 -9.35 -3.32
C VAL A 43 6.57 -8.53 -2.88
N THR A 44 6.91 -7.54 -3.67
CA THR A 44 8.08 -6.69 -3.43
C THR A 44 7.88 -5.77 -2.23
N THR A 45 6.66 -5.26 -2.03
CA THR A 45 6.33 -4.52 -0.80
C THR A 45 6.35 -5.42 0.44
N TRP A 46 6.01 -6.70 0.31
CA TRP A 46 6.22 -7.68 1.37
C TRP A 46 7.70 -7.99 1.63
N ILE A 47 8.53 -8.07 0.58
CA ILE A 47 10.00 -8.19 0.74
C ILE A 47 10.53 -7.00 1.54
N MET A 48 10.09 -5.78 1.21
CA MET A 48 10.48 -4.59 1.98
C MET A 48 9.99 -4.66 3.42
N ALA A 49 8.74 -5.04 3.64
CA ALA A 49 8.21 -5.22 4.99
C ALA A 49 9.00 -6.27 5.79
N GLU A 50 9.43 -7.36 5.15
CA GLU A 50 10.29 -8.38 5.77
C GLU A 50 11.67 -7.83 6.16
N ARG A 51 12.33 -7.09 5.25
CA ARG A 51 13.66 -6.49 5.49
C ARG A 51 13.68 -5.50 6.66
N PHE A 52 12.55 -4.87 6.96
CA PHE A 52 12.39 -3.95 8.09
C PHE A 52 11.64 -4.56 9.28
N SER A 53 11.44 -5.88 9.31
CA SER A 53 10.71 -6.59 10.38
C SER A 53 9.27 -6.10 10.61
N LEU A 54 8.63 -5.56 9.57
CA LEU A 54 7.26 -5.04 9.55
C LEU A 54 6.23 -6.06 9.05
N LEU A 55 6.68 -7.22 8.54
CA LEU A 55 5.83 -8.14 7.77
C LEU A 55 4.56 -8.56 8.52
N GLY A 56 4.64 -8.80 9.83
CA GLY A 56 3.47 -9.16 10.64
C GLY A 56 2.41 -8.06 10.69
N GLY A 57 2.85 -6.80 10.83
CA GLY A 57 1.99 -5.63 10.92
C GLY A 57 1.64 -5.00 9.57
N ALA A 58 2.13 -5.54 8.45
CA ALA A 58 1.91 -4.97 7.12
C ALA A 58 0.51 -5.34 6.60
N LYS A 59 -0.35 -4.33 6.36
CA LYS A 59 -1.69 -4.52 5.82
C LYS A 59 -1.80 -3.90 4.44
N VAL A 60 -2.21 -4.70 3.45
CA VAL A 60 -2.37 -4.26 2.05
C VAL A 60 -3.83 -3.98 1.73
N PHE A 61 -4.07 -3.20 0.67
CA PHE A 61 -5.40 -3.00 0.10
C PHE A 61 -5.56 -3.87 -1.15
N SER A 62 -6.52 -4.80 -1.13
CA SER A 62 -6.70 -5.78 -2.21
C SER A 62 -8.14 -5.85 -2.69
N LYS A 63 -8.35 -6.30 -3.93
CA LYS A 63 -9.72 -6.53 -4.44
C LYS A 63 -10.35 -7.69 -3.68
N LYS A 64 -11.61 -7.54 -3.25
CA LYS A 64 -12.34 -8.61 -2.52
C LYS A 64 -12.43 -9.93 -3.29
N ILE A 65 -12.44 -9.89 -4.63
CA ILE A 65 -12.43 -11.11 -5.45
C ILE A 65 -11.19 -11.98 -5.22
N LEU A 66 -10.07 -11.40 -4.77
CA LEU A 66 -8.82 -12.14 -4.53
C LEU A 66 -8.92 -13.07 -3.31
N LEU A 67 -9.91 -12.86 -2.43
CA LEU A 67 -10.21 -13.78 -1.33
C LEU A 67 -10.51 -15.21 -1.80
N PHE A 68 -11.07 -15.34 -3.01
CA PHE A 68 -11.46 -16.62 -3.60
C PHE A 68 -10.31 -17.34 -4.30
N VAL A 69 -9.13 -16.74 -4.41
CA VAL A 69 -7.95 -17.42 -4.95
C VAL A 69 -7.42 -18.38 -3.89
N PRO A 70 -7.36 -19.71 -4.16
CA PRO A 70 -6.88 -20.68 -3.18
C PRO A 70 -5.47 -20.36 -2.70
N LEU A 71 -5.17 -20.70 -1.45
CA LEU A 71 -3.89 -20.44 -0.76
C LEU A 71 -3.59 -18.95 -0.55
N ILE A 72 -3.42 -18.17 -1.61
CA ILE A 72 -3.02 -16.75 -1.54
C ILE A 72 -4.14 -15.88 -0.97
N GLY A 73 -5.38 -16.05 -1.45
CA GLY A 73 -6.54 -15.30 -0.96
C GLY A 73 -6.83 -15.59 0.51
N TRP A 74 -6.64 -16.84 0.93
CA TRP A 74 -6.81 -17.26 2.32
C TRP A 74 -5.69 -16.73 3.21
N ALA A 75 -4.44 -16.79 2.75
CA ALA A 75 -3.32 -16.18 3.46
C ALA A 75 -3.59 -14.69 3.70
N TRP A 76 -4.03 -13.95 2.67
CA TRP A 76 -4.39 -12.54 2.81
C TRP A 76 -5.56 -12.27 3.74
N TYR A 77 -6.51 -13.19 3.83
CA TYR A 77 -7.57 -13.13 4.84
C TYR A 77 -7.02 -13.25 6.25
N PHE A 78 -6.15 -14.23 6.50
CA PHE A 78 -5.55 -14.42 7.82
C PHE A 78 -4.55 -13.33 8.21
N THR A 79 -3.96 -12.62 7.24
CA THR A 79 -3.12 -11.44 7.52
C THR A 79 -3.93 -10.14 7.65
N GLU A 80 -5.27 -10.22 7.66
CA GLU A 80 -6.20 -9.08 7.79
C GLU A 80 -6.00 -8.02 6.70
N THR A 81 -5.83 -8.47 5.45
CA THR A 81 -5.82 -7.61 4.28
C THR A 81 -7.13 -6.81 4.18
N ILE A 82 -7.02 -5.53 3.84
CA ILE A 82 -8.19 -4.65 3.67
C ILE A 82 -8.79 -4.90 2.28
N PHE A 83 -9.89 -5.68 2.24
CA PHE A 83 -10.54 -6.08 1.00
C PHE A 83 -11.58 -5.06 0.49
N LEU A 84 -11.37 -4.57 -0.73
CA LEU A 84 -12.20 -3.56 -1.38
C LEU A 84 -13.15 -4.17 -2.42
N ARG A 85 -14.42 -3.77 -2.39
CA ARG A 85 -15.46 -4.17 -3.36
C ARG A 85 -15.51 -3.28 -4.60
N ARG A 86 -14.69 -2.23 -4.67
CA ARG A 86 -14.72 -1.20 -5.72
C ARG A 86 -16.03 -0.39 -5.72
N LYS A 87 -16.66 -0.27 -4.55
CA LYS A 87 -17.89 0.50 -4.34
C LYS A 87 -17.67 1.42 -3.15
N TRP A 88 -17.53 2.71 -3.42
CA TRP A 88 -17.08 3.70 -2.43
C TRP A 88 -17.91 3.71 -1.14
N GLU A 89 -19.24 3.71 -1.24
CA GLU A 89 -20.12 3.77 -0.07
C GLU A 89 -19.90 2.58 0.89
N HIS A 90 -19.64 1.39 0.34
CA HIS A 90 -19.32 0.23 1.13
C HIS A 90 -17.88 0.28 1.65
N ASP A 91 -16.93 0.54 0.74
CA ASP A 91 -15.50 0.48 1.03
C ASP A 91 -15.08 1.53 2.07
N LYS A 92 -15.69 2.71 2.09
CA LYS A 92 -15.45 3.75 3.10
C LYS A 92 -15.69 3.23 4.52
N LYS A 93 -16.76 2.45 4.73
CA LYS A 93 -17.09 1.88 6.05
C LYS A 93 -16.13 0.74 6.40
N SER A 94 -15.88 -0.17 5.47
CA SER A 94 -14.96 -1.31 5.69
C SER A 94 -13.54 -0.86 5.99
N ILE A 95 -12.98 0.08 5.21
CA ILE A 95 -11.62 0.61 5.44
C ILE A 95 -11.50 1.17 6.86
N ARG A 96 -12.48 1.94 7.34
CA ARG A 96 -12.45 2.50 8.70
C ARG A 96 -12.44 1.41 9.77
N GLN A 97 -13.32 0.42 9.62
CA GLN A 97 -13.43 -0.69 10.56
C GLN A 97 -12.16 -1.55 10.59
N ASP A 98 -11.60 -1.87 9.43
CA ASP A 98 -10.40 -2.71 9.33
C ASP A 98 -9.16 -1.97 9.86
N ILE A 99 -9.03 -0.67 9.63
CA ILE A 99 -7.95 0.15 10.19
C ILE A 99 -8.08 0.26 11.71
N GLN A 100 -9.29 0.50 12.24
CA GLN A 100 -9.53 0.56 13.68
C GLN A 100 -9.13 -0.74 14.38
N LYS A 101 -9.54 -1.90 13.83
CA LYS A 101 -9.10 -3.21 14.33
C LYS A 101 -7.59 -3.38 14.25
N SER A 102 -6.98 -2.91 13.17
CA SER A 102 -5.52 -2.96 13.00
C SER A 102 -4.75 -2.03 13.95
N CYS A 103 -5.42 -1.05 14.56
CA CYS A 103 -4.81 -0.16 15.56
C CYS A 103 -5.10 -0.62 17.01
N ASP A 104 -5.92 -1.65 17.20
CA ASP A 104 -6.30 -2.19 18.51
C ASP A 104 -5.34 -3.30 19.00
N TYR A 105 -4.22 -3.49 18.32
CA TYR A 105 -3.19 -4.44 18.74
C TYR A 105 -2.49 -3.98 20.04
N PRO A 106 -1.89 -4.91 20.81
CA PRO A 106 -1.18 -4.59 22.05
C PRO A 106 -0.08 -3.54 21.83
N LYS A 107 0.22 -2.76 22.88
CA LYS A 107 1.30 -1.76 22.86
C LYS A 107 2.62 -2.39 22.39
N GLY A 108 3.30 -1.68 21.49
CA GLY A 108 4.55 -2.13 20.86
C GLY A 108 4.35 -2.93 19.56
N TYR A 109 3.11 -3.24 19.20
CA TYR A 109 2.78 -3.82 17.89
C TYR A 109 2.29 -2.74 16.94
N HIS A 110 3.09 -2.46 15.91
CA HIS A 110 2.85 -1.37 14.99
C HIS A 110 2.40 -1.88 13.63
N VAL A 111 1.34 -1.28 13.10
CA VAL A 111 0.78 -1.62 11.78
C VAL A 111 1.25 -0.63 10.73
N THR A 112 1.68 -1.17 9.59
CA THR A 112 2.03 -0.39 8.39
C THR A 112 1.00 -0.66 7.31
N LEU A 113 0.23 0.37 6.94
CA LEU A 113 -0.70 0.29 5.82
C LEU A 113 0.06 0.52 4.51
N LEU A 114 0.02 -0.45 3.60
CA LEU A 114 0.67 -0.40 2.29
C LEU A 114 -0.35 0.05 1.24
N LEU A 115 -0.36 1.34 0.92
CA LEU A 115 -1.35 1.95 0.03
C LEU A 115 -0.75 2.30 -1.33
N PHE A 116 -1.42 1.85 -2.39
CA PHE A 116 -1.17 2.25 -3.77
C PHE A 116 -2.19 3.30 -4.21
N PRO A 117 -1.91 4.61 -4.07
CA PRO A 117 -2.93 5.64 -4.24
C PRO A 117 -3.36 5.82 -5.71
N GLU A 118 -2.59 5.31 -6.68
CA GLU A 118 -2.99 5.23 -8.10
C GLU A 118 -4.27 4.39 -8.29
N GLY A 119 -4.48 3.39 -7.42
CA GLY A 119 -5.67 2.52 -7.40
C GLY A 119 -5.79 1.57 -8.60
N THR A 120 -4.78 1.54 -9.47
CA THR A 120 -4.64 0.65 -10.62
C THR A 120 -3.19 0.66 -11.12
N ARG A 121 -2.78 -0.41 -11.80
CA ARG A 121 -1.46 -0.49 -12.44
C ARG A 121 -1.26 0.57 -13.51
N TYR A 122 -0.05 1.10 -13.57
CA TYR A 122 0.45 1.94 -14.64
C TYR A 122 0.36 1.22 -16.00
N THR A 123 -0.19 1.91 -16.99
CA THR A 123 -0.07 1.55 -18.41
C THR A 123 0.01 2.84 -19.22
N GLU A 124 0.67 2.85 -20.38
CA GLU A 124 0.79 4.05 -21.21
C GLU A 124 -0.57 4.68 -21.54
N LYS A 125 -1.57 3.85 -21.84
CA LYS A 125 -2.95 4.30 -22.09
C LYS A 125 -3.53 5.06 -20.89
N LYS A 126 -3.36 4.53 -19.68
CA LYS A 126 -3.86 5.18 -18.46
C LYS A 126 -3.04 6.41 -18.09
N HIS A 127 -1.75 6.39 -18.39
CA HIS A 127 -0.87 7.53 -18.18
C HIS A 127 -1.25 8.70 -19.07
N LYS A 128 -1.49 8.48 -20.37
CA LYS A 128 -2.04 9.50 -21.29
C LYS A 128 -3.37 10.06 -20.79
N ALA A 129 -4.29 9.21 -20.33
CA ALA A 129 -5.56 9.64 -19.75
C ALA A 129 -5.35 10.45 -18.45
N SER A 130 -4.41 10.04 -17.61
CA SER A 130 -4.03 10.75 -16.39
C SER A 130 -3.47 12.14 -16.70
N LEU A 131 -2.59 12.26 -17.70
CA LEU A 131 -2.02 13.54 -18.14
C LEU A 131 -3.10 14.48 -18.68
N ALA A 132 -4.07 13.96 -19.43
CA ALA A 132 -5.21 14.76 -19.89
C ALA A 132 -6.00 15.37 -18.72
N VAL A 133 -6.21 14.60 -17.64
CA VAL A 133 -6.83 15.11 -16.41
C VAL A 133 -5.94 16.14 -15.72
N CYS A 134 -4.62 15.92 -15.68
CA CYS A 134 -3.69 16.89 -15.10
C CYS A 134 -3.76 18.23 -15.84
N ARG A 135 -3.65 18.22 -17.17
CA ARG A 135 -3.75 19.42 -18.02
C ARG A 135 -5.08 20.14 -17.83
N ALA A 136 -6.19 19.41 -17.85
CA ALA A 136 -7.52 19.99 -17.68
C ALA A 136 -7.73 20.65 -16.31
N LYS A 137 -7.04 20.17 -15.26
CA LYS A 137 -7.16 20.68 -13.89
C LYS A 137 -6.01 21.59 -13.46
N GLY A 138 -5.03 21.84 -14.34
CA GLY A 138 -3.83 22.60 -14.02
C GLY A 138 -2.89 21.90 -13.03
N TYR A 139 -2.93 20.57 -12.93
CA TYR A 139 -1.98 19.80 -12.12
C TYR A 139 -0.68 19.54 -12.88
N PRO A 140 0.45 19.35 -12.16
CA PRO A 140 1.71 18.99 -12.79
C PRO A 140 1.61 17.66 -13.54
N GLU A 141 2.29 17.57 -14.68
CA GLU A 141 2.38 16.35 -15.48
C GLU A 141 3.34 15.36 -14.81
N LEU A 142 2.81 14.21 -14.39
CA LEU A 142 3.57 13.16 -13.71
C LEU A 142 4.26 12.27 -14.75
N LYS A 143 5.56 12.00 -14.60
CA LYS A 143 6.34 11.26 -15.62
C LYS A 143 6.25 9.73 -15.48
N HIS A 144 6.27 9.20 -14.26
CA HIS A 144 6.43 7.76 -13.98
C HIS A 144 5.28 7.12 -13.20
N VAL A 145 4.28 7.91 -12.80
CA VAL A 145 3.15 7.48 -11.97
C VAL A 145 1.85 8.05 -12.52
N LEU A 146 0.73 7.41 -12.19
CA LEU A 146 -0.60 7.96 -12.45
C LEU A 146 -0.99 9.00 -11.39
N LEU A 147 -1.95 9.87 -11.73
CA LEU A 147 -2.53 10.81 -10.78
C LEU A 147 -3.17 10.06 -9.60
N PRO A 148 -2.72 10.30 -8.36
CA PRO A 148 -3.27 9.65 -7.17
C PRO A 148 -4.77 9.91 -6.99
N ARG A 149 -5.48 8.90 -6.46
CA ARG A 149 -6.90 8.99 -6.07
C ARG A 149 -7.00 9.23 -4.55
N PRO A 150 -7.42 10.41 -4.10
CA PRO A 150 -7.28 10.80 -2.69
C PRO A 150 -8.27 10.11 -1.75
N LYS A 151 -9.38 9.54 -2.24
CA LYS A 151 -10.47 9.02 -1.40
C LYS A 151 -10.01 7.95 -0.40
N GLY A 152 -9.26 6.95 -0.88
CA GLY A 152 -8.75 5.88 -0.02
C GLY A 152 -7.75 6.41 1.00
N PHE A 153 -6.78 7.21 0.53
CA PHE A 153 -5.81 7.90 1.36
C PHE A 153 -6.45 8.68 2.50
N LEU A 154 -7.42 9.55 2.20
CA LEU A 154 -8.09 10.39 3.20
C LEU A 154 -8.78 9.56 4.27
N VAL A 155 -9.47 8.48 3.89
CA VAL A 155 -10.13 7.61 4.87
C VAL A 155 -9.11 6.85 5.70
N SER A 156 -7.99 6.42 5.12
CA SER A 156 -6.92 5.76 5.85
C SER A 156 -6.26 6.68 6.88
N VAL A 157 -5.90 7.90 6.49
CA VAL A 157 -5.34 8.91 7.40
C VAL A 157 -6.34 9.25 8.52
N GLN A 158 -7.62 9.41 8.19
CA GLN A 158 -8.66 9.63 9.21
C GLN A 158 -8.79 8.46 10.18
N GLY A 159 -8.67 7.21 9.70
CA GLY A 159 -8.72 6.01 10.53
C GLY A 159 -7.50 5.86 11.43
N LEU A 160 -6.34 6.34 11.00
CA LEU A 160 -5.09 6.32 11.77
C LEU A 160 -4.96 7.50 12.75
N LYS A 161 -5.86 8.50 12.68
CA LYS A 161 -5.78 9.70 13.51
C LYS A 161 -5.84 9.33 14.99
N GLY A 162 -4.82 9.74 15.76
CA GLY A 162 -4.68 9.42 17.18
C GLY A 162 -3.88 8.14 17.46
N HIS A 163 -3.51 7.38 16.43
CA HIS A 163 -2.65 6.19 16.53
C HIS A 163 -1.32 6.34 15.79
N CYS A 164 -1.24 7.28 14.85
CA CYS A 164 -0.10 7.52 13.97
C CYS A 164 0.25 9.01 14.01
N GLU A 165 1.52 9.34 14.28
CA GLU A 165 2.01 10.72 14.25
C GLU A 165 2.47 11.12 12.83
N CYS A 166 2.95 10.17 12.02
CA CYS A 166 3.57 10.47 10.72
C CYS A 166 3.07 9.61 9.54
N CYS A 167 2.80 10.27 8.40
CA CYS A 167 2.53 9.63 7.12
C CYS A 167 3.82 9.56 6.29
N HIS A 168 4.33 8.35 6.04
CA HIS A 168 5.60 8.14 5.35
C HIS A 168 5.38 7.86 3.85
N THR A 169 6.04 8.62 2.98
CA THR A 169 5.97 8.40 1.52
C THR A 169 7.23 7.67 1.06
N ALA A 170 7.09 6.55 0.36
CA ALA A 170 8.24 5.79 -0.11
C ALA A 170 8.04 5.31 -1.57
N ALA A 171 8.99 5.63 -2.44
CA ALA A 171 8.97 5.11 -3.80
C ALA A 171 9.70 3.76 -3.82
N VAL A 172 9.07 2.74 -4.38
CA VAL A 172 9.72 1.43 -4.53
C VAL A 172 10.06 1.22 -6.00
N LEU A 173 11.35 1.00 -6.25
CA LEU A 173 11.87 0.65 -7.56
C LEU A 173 12.38 -0.78 -7.50
N TYR A 174 12.10 -1.52 -8.57
CA TYR A 174 12.53 -2.91 -8.75
C TYR A 174 13.50 -2.93 -9.94
N ILE A 175 14.64 -3.61 -9.78
CA ILE A 175 15.65 -3.83 -10.83
C ILE A 175 15.71 -5.33 -11.12
#